data_AF-A0A0Q6YWV0-F1
#
_entry.id   AF-A0A0Q6YWV0-F1
#
_cell.length_a   1.000
_cell.length_b   1.000
_cell.length_c   1.000
_cell.angle_alpha   90.00
_cell.angle_beta   90.00
_cell.angle_gamma   90.00
#
_symmetry.space_group_name_H-M   'P 1'
#
loop_
_entity.id
_entity.type
_entity.pdbx_description
1 polymer ?
#
loop_
_entity_poly.entity_id
_entity_poly.type
_entity_poly.pdbx_seq_one_letter_code
_entity_poly.pdbx_strand_id
1 'polypeptide(L)'
;MKIENFSLPRNRSIEMMSTTISTNLNCNMACKHCYIQPELLRVKEYIDEATYRRCVEVIIESFHLDESVTYLHLDVLGGEATLMPFEFWQRNLPWTLDRITELNDAGIQTEFTFCSNLMWKDERYLELLRAYRHHPAMDIAISFEGPESGRFGRNMAIFPKFLSRIEALGDCNMLNLVLIMGQGIINLGPQYIIDTFVKRGITDVTCDMVFPWGSGKAYFDQYQPLYADVARFIAELTELGKPYGLTVDHLDDMRKSLRTLSRSQNTLNDAYEYHWDQRGILSLNPNQTGSEAVRPYVGLHVTDKNAPLKIIWGNSSELDNKLSFEHDFCRDCEYLQACNAGWYPHKGLEPGVVQRYMGQSEGNGFSCPGFFELWAQEAATHFDPLGVTRYGDERRSRKARRIVQSMHAAATLSEAKFFQDYEGFFEAVKHAQRVVVLDFELFGLSPRQRLWFYDRIGISVEFEGGVGAFREASSIIAHSVAGNYHTVEVEPGAVHAFIAERGDHPLAIYLKDALAVALAWESAPLRVANEYSRFGESSLEISFKFEDLLIWAVLNAANAQTSSVLNSPESLSITPASYDYMQRLKASAYRVKRILQSTPK
;
A
#
# COMPACT_ATOMS: atom_id res chain seq x y z
N MET A 1 -7.03 20.60 11.01
CA MET A 1 -6.40 19.60 10.14
C MET A 1 -7.44 19.22 9.10
N LYS A 2 -7.26 19.68 7.86
CA LYS A 2 -8.22 19.42 6.76
C LYS A 2 -7.63 18.33 5.89
N ILE A 3 -8.47 17.38 5.50
CA ILE A 3 -8.16 16.41 4.47
C ILE A 3 -8.29 17.15 3.14
N GLU A 4 -7.19 17.74 2.65
CA GLU A 4 -7.16 18.31 1.30
C GLU A 4 -6.69 17.24 0.32
N ASN A 5 -7.33 17.17 -0.86
CA ASN A 5 -6.83 16.40 -2.03
C ASN A 5 -5.58 17.09 -2.59
N PHE A 6 -4.56 17.24 -1.75
CA PHE A 6 -3.32 17.90 -2.09
C PHE A 6 -2.22 16.85 -2.11
N SER A 7 -1.83 16.43 -3.31
CA SER A 7 -0.68 15.56 -3.48
C SER A 7 0.56 16.45 -3.40
N LEU A 8 1.32 16.37 -2.32
CA LEU A 8 2.69 16.88 -2.34
C LEU A 8 3.44 16.19 -3.51
N PRO A 9 4.37 16.88 -4.19
CA PRO A 9 5.18 16.29 -5.25
C PRO A 9 6.27 15.36 -4.65
N ARG A 10 5.83 14.38 -3.86
CA ARG A 10 6.66 13.40 -3.16
C ARG A 10 6.34 12.00 -3.65
N ASN A 11 7.40 11.23 -3.92
CA ASN A 11 7.26 9.86 -4.33
C ASN A 11 6.55 9.07 -3.21
N ARG A 12 5.59 8.24 -3.60
CA ARG A 12 4.88 7.31 -2.73
C ARG A 12 4.79 5.99 -3.46
N SER A 13 5.33 4.96 -2.83
CA SER A 13 5.49 3.64 -3.44
C SER A 13 4.62 2.64 -2.73
N ILE A 14 3.74 1.97 -3.48
CA ILE A 14 2.97 0.81 -3.04
C ILE A 14 2.97 -0.23 -4.17
N GLU A 15 3.51 -1.41 -3.87
CA GLU A 15 3.88 -2.45 -4.86
C GLU A 15 3.33 -3.84 -4.49
N MET A 16 2.37 -3.92 -3.57
CA MET A 16 1.77 -5.16 -3.08
C MET A 16 0.35 -5.34 -3.60
N MET A 17 0.02 -6.57 -4.01
CA MET A 17 -1.34 -7.02 -4.24
C MET A 17 -1.74 -7.93 -3.07
N SER A 18 -2.55 -7.42 -2.15
CA SER A 18 -3.14 -8.20 -1.06
C SER A 18 -4.57 -8.58 -1.42
N THR A 19 -4.88 -9.86 -1.35
CA THR A 19 -6.14 -10.39 -1.85
C THR A 19 -6.72 -11.41 -0.90
N THR A 20 -8.04 -11.44 -0.82
CA THR A 20 -8.74 -12.33 0.10
C THR A 20 -9.82 -13.13 -0.61
N ILE A 21 -9.94 -14.41 -0.28
CA ILE A 21 -11.08 -15.24 -0.67
C ILE A 21 -11.82 -15.68 0.59
N SER A 22 -13.05 -15.19 0.78
CA SER A 22 -13.93 -15.74 1.82
C SER A 22 -14.59 -17.00 1.33
N THR A 23 -14.13 -18.15 1.81
CA THR A 23 -14.80 -19.43 1.49
C THR A 23 -16.20 -19.53 2.09
N ASN A 24 -16.43 -18.80 3.18
CA ASN A 24 -17.71 -18.64 3.84
C ASN A 24 -17.66 -17.43 4.79
N LEU A 25 -18.78 -16.78 5.07
CA LEU A 25 -18.87 -15.73 6.09
C LEU A 25 -19.29 -16.26 7.46
N ASN A 26 -19.73 -17.52 7.55
CA ASN A 26 -20.15 -18.15 8.80
C ASN A 26 -18.99 -18.28 9.80
N CYS A 27 -19.22 -17.95 11.06
CA CYS A 27 -18.22 -18.13 12.11
C CYS A 27 -18.84 -18.83 13.33
N ASN A 28 -18.03 -19.64 14.01
CA ASN A 28 -18.38 -20.25 15.30
C ASN A 28 -18.01 -19.35 16.50
N MET A 29 -17.51 -18.14 16.24
CA MET A 29 -17.18 -17.09 17.21
C MET A 29 -17.97 -15.82 16.92
N ALA A 30 -18.03 -14.93 17.90
CA ALA A 30 -18.67 -13.61 17.78
C ALA A 30 -17.80 -12.55 18.48
N CYS A 31 -16.60 -12.34 17.94
CA CYS A 31 -15.65 -11.35 18.47
C CYS A 31 -16.22 -9.94 18.31
N LYS A 32 -16.19 -9.13 19.37
CA LYS A 32 -16.71 -7.75 19.32
C LYS A 32 -15.92 -6.81 18.41
N HIS A 33 -14.67 -7.15 18.08
CA HIS A 33 -13.80 -6.35 17.24
C HIS A 33 -13.93 -6.67 15.74
N CYS A 34 -14.73 -7.68 15.38
CA CYS A 34 -14.78 -8.20 14.02
C CYS A 34 -15.33 -7.15 13.04
N TYR A 35 -14.67 -6.94 11.91
CA TYR A 35 -15.15 -6.05 10.86
C TYR A 35 -16.31 -6.66 10.04
N ILE A 36 -16.57 -7.96 10.19
CA ILE A 36 -17.73 -8.62 9.55
C ILE A 36 -19.01 -8.26 10.30
N GLN A 37 -20.04 -7.85 9.56
CA GLN A 37 -21.34 -7.52 10.16
C GLN A 37 -21.97 -8.77 10.82
N PRO A 38 -22.48 -8.68 12.08
CA PRO A 38 -22.94 -9.85 12.84
C PRO A 38 -24.00 -10.73 12.14
N GLU A 39 -24.86 -10.15 11.31
CA GLU A 39 -25.86 -10.84 10.52
C GLU A 39 -25.25 -11.76 9.45
N LEU A 40 -24.08 -11.41 8.92
CA LEU A 40 -23.36 -12.19 7.91
C LEU A 40 -22.66 -13.41 8.54
N LEU A 41 -22.25 -13.31 9.81
CA LEU A 41 -21.56 -14.37 10.55
C LEU A 41 -22.38 -15.64 10.78
N ARG A 42 -23.68 -15.62 10.46
CA ARG A 42 -24.61 -16.74 10.64
C ARG A 42 -25.08 -17.35 9.32
N VAL A 43 -24.66 -16.78 8.19
CA VAL A 43 -25.07 -17.21 6.85
C VAL A 43 -24.28 -18.46 6.46
N LYS A 44 -24.97 -19.60 6.36
CA LYS A 44 -24.38 -20.90 6.01
C LYS A 44 -24.32 -21.09 4.50
N GLU A 45 -23.65 -20.16 3.84
CA GLU A 45 -23.31 -20.24 2.42
C GLU A 45 -21.81 -20.53 2.32
N TYR A 46 -21.47 -21.42 1.39
CA TYR A 46 -20.12 -21.94 1.21
C TYR A 46 -19.75 -21.84 -0.27
N ILE A 47 -18.52 -21.43 -0.54
CA ILE A 47 -17.98 -21.38 -1.89
C ILE A 47 -17.89 -22.79 -2.48
N ASP A 48 -18.21 -22.93 -3.75
CA ASP A 48 -17.94 -24.16 -4.49
C ASP A 48 -16.50 -24.20 -5.01
N GLU A 49 -16.05 -25.39 -5.38
CA GLU A 49 -14.67 -25.63 -5.82
C GLU A 49 -14.31 -24.91 -7.13
N ALA A 50 -15.25 -24.81 -8.08
CA ALA A 50 -14.99 -24.16 -9.35
C ALA A 50 -14.84 -22.64 -9.16
N THR A 51 -15.70 -22.04 -8.35
CA THR A 51 -15.64 -20.62 -8.00
C THR A 51 -14.35 -20.30 -7.24
N TYR A 52 -13.98 -21.10 -6.23
CA TYR A 52 -12.72 -20.89 -5.49
C TYR A 52 -11.48 -20.90 -6.39
N ARG A 53 -11.35 -21.94 -7.23
CA ARG A 53 -10.20 -22.04 -8.15
C ARG A 53 -10.16 -20.91 -9.15
N ARG A 54 -11.34 -20.50 -9.66
CA ARG A 54 -11.43 -19.35 -10.56
C ARG A 54 -11.01 -18.05 -9.87
N CYS A 55 -11.29 -17.87 -8.57
CA CYS A 55 -10.82 -16.71 -7.82
C CYS A 55 -9.29 -16.66 -7.80
N VAL A 56 -8.64 -17.79 -7.48
CA VAL A 56 -7.17 -17.90 -7.49
C VAL A 56 -6.60 -17.58 -8.88
N GLU A 57 -7.18 -18.15 -9.94
CA GLU A 57 -6.74 -17.87 -11.32
C GLU A 57 -6.88 -16.39 -11.69
N VAL A 58 -8.02 -15.76 -11.40
CA VAL A 58 -8.25 -14.34 -11.69
C VAL A 58 -7.30 -13.44 -10.91
N ILE A 59 -6.99 -13.78 -9.66
CA ILE A 59 -6.00 -13.04 -8.86
C ILE A 59 -4.64 -13.07 -9.56
N ILE A 60 -4.18 -14.25 -9.99
CA ILE A 60 -2.91 -14.43 -10.70
C ILE A 60 -2.92 -13.72 -12.06
N GLU A 61 -4.00 -13.83 -12.82
CA GLU A 61 -4.19 -13.11 -14.09
C GLU A 61 -4.10 -11.59 -13.89
N SER A 62 -4.70 -11.06 -12.82
CA SER A 62 -4.66 -9.63 -12.48
C SER A 62 -3.27 -9.18 -12.08
N PHE A 63 -2.57 -9.99 -11.27
CA PHE A 63 -1.18 -9.75 -10.87
C PHE A 63 -0.27 -9.60 -12.10
N HIS A 64 -0.41 -10.50 -13.09
CA HIS A 64 0.41 -10.44 -14.31
C HIS A 64 0.09 -9.28 -15.25
N LEU A 65 -1.07 -8.64 -15.11
CA LEU A 65 -1.40 -7.44 -15.88
C LEU A 65 -0.73 -6.17 -15.35
N ASP A 66 -0.29 -6.17 -14.09
CA ASP A 66 0.34 -5.02 -13.45
C ASP A 66 1.82 -5.28 -13.15
N GLU A 67 2.69 -4.75 -14.01
CA GLU A 67 4.15 -4.90 -13.86
C GLU A 67 4.76 -4.05 -12.72
N SER A 68 3.96 -3.28 -12.00
CA SER A 68 4.41 -2.44 -10.88
C SER A 68 4.11 -3.03 -9.51
N VAL A 69 3.35 -4.12 -9.43
CA VAL A 69 3.33 -4.97 -8.23
C VAL A 69 4.43 -6.01 -8.31
N THR A 70 5.09 -6.25 -7.17
CA THR A 70 6.21 -7.17 -7.05
C THR A 70 5.98 -8.25 -6.00
N TYR A 71 4.87 -8.13 -5.26
CA TYR A 71 4.47 -9.07 -4.21
C TYR A 71 2.99 -9.40 -4.33
N LEU A 72 2.67 -10.69 -4.25
CA LEU A 72 1.29 -11.18 -4.20
C LEU A 72 1.06 -11.91 -2.87
N HIS A 73 0.04 -11.47 -2.15
CA HIS A 73 -0.43 -12.10 -0.94
C HIS A 73 -1.86 -12.59 -1.13
N LEU A 74 -2.08 -13.88 -0.89
CA LEU A 74 -3.38 -14.51 -1.03
C LEU A 74 -3.83 -15.07 0.33
N ASP A 75 -4.86 -14.46 0.88
CA ASP A 75 -5.48 -14.86 2.13
C ASP A 75 -6.75 -15.67 1.90
N VAL A 76 -6.92 -16.68 2.73
CA VAL A 76 -8.24 -17.27 2.97
C VAL A 76 -8.75 -16.77 4.32
N LEU A 77 -9.70 -15.85 4.25
CA LEU A 77 -10.40 -15.27 5.40
C LEU A 77 -11.93 -15.54 5.28
N GLY A 78 -12.72 -14.66 5.89
CA GLY A 78 -14.17 -14.76 6.01
C GLY A 78 -14.56 -14.97 7.46
N GLY A 79 -15.54 -15.84 7.70
CA GLY A 79 -15.93 -16.20 9.06
C GLY A 79 -14.92 -17.15 9.71
N GLU A 80 -15.01 -18.46 9.46
CA GLU A 80 -14.02 -19.43 9.89
C GLU A 80 -13.75 -20.43 8.75
N ALA A 81 -12.52 -20.43 8.21
CA ALA A 81 -12.14 -21.25 7.06
C ALA A 81 -12.33 -22.76 7.32
N THR A 82 -12.14 -23.21 8.57
CA THR A 82 -12.32 -24.62 8.96
C THR A 82 -13.78 -25.04 9.15
N LEU A 83 -14.75 -24.14 8.92
CA LEU A 83 -16.17 -24.51 8.83
C LEU A 83 -16.57 -25.02 7.44
N MET A 84 -15.69 -24.89 6.44
CA MET A 84 -15.83 -25.63 5.20
C MET A 84 -15.82 -27.15 5.47
N PRO A 85 -16.42 -27.98 4.59
CA PRO A 85 -16.20 -29.42 4.63
C PRO A 85 -14.71 -29.75 4.49
N PHE A 86 -14.18 -30.67 5.30
CA PHE A 86 -12.78 -31.07 5.27
C PHE A 86 -12.31 -31.44 3.85
N GLU A 87 -13.15 -32.16 3.11
CA GLU A 87 -12.85 -32.66 1.78
C GLU A 87 -12.61 -31.53 0.77
N PHE A 88 -13.18 -30.33 1.00
CA PHE A 88 -12.89 -29.15 0.19
C PHE A 88 -11.41 -28.76 0.32
N TRP A 89 -10.91 -28.59 1.54
CA TRP A 89 -9.51 -28.20 1.76
C TRP A 89 -8.53 -29.31 1.46
N GLN A 90 -8.92 -30.58 1.68
CA GLN A 90 -8.12 -31.73 1.28
C GLN A 90 -7.76 -31.69 -0.22
N ARG A 91 -8.67 -31.18 -1.07
CA ARG A 91 -8.44 -31.04 -2.51
C ARG A 91 -7.82 -29.71 -2.90
N ASN A 92 -8.27 -28.61 -2.29
CA ASN A 92 -7.92 -27.27 -2.76
C ASN A 92 -6.66 -26.70 -2.11
N LEU A 93 -6.32 -27.06 -0.86
CA LEU A 93 -5.10 -26.57 -0.22
C LEU A 93 -3.83 -26.96 -1.01
N PRO A 94 -3.57 -28.25 -1.33
CA PRO A 94 -2.42 -28.60 -2.16
C PRO A 94 -2.45 -27.93 -3.53
N TRP A 95 -3.61 -27.88 -4.17
CA TRP A 95 -3.73 -27.24 -5.49
C TRP A 95 -3.37 -25.75 -5.47
N THR A 96 -3.79 -25.02 -4.43
CA THR A 96 -3.44 -23.60 -4.26
C THR A 96 -1.96 -23.46 -3.98
N LEU A 97 -1.39 -24.25 -3.06
CA LEU A 97 0.04 -24.22 -2.77
C LEU A 97 0.90 -24.51 -4.00
N ASP A 98 0.47 -25.42 -4.90
CA ASP A 98 1.17 -25.66 -6.17
C ASP A 98 1.20 -24.40 -7.06
N ARG A 99 0.09 -23.66 -7.16
CA ARG A 99 0.04 -22.39 -7.94
C ARG A 99 0.96 -21.33 -7.37
N ILE A 100 1.04 -21.25 -6.04
CA ILE A 100 1.90 -20.27 -5.35
C ILE A 100 3.38 -20.65 -5.50
N THR A 101 3.70 -21.94 -5.40
CA THR A 101 5.05 -22.45 -5.69
C THR A 101 5.48 -22.14 -7.11
N GLU A 102 4.61 -22.30 -8.12
CA GLU A 102 4.92 -21.95 -9.51
C GLU A 102 5.30 -20.47 -9.68
N LEU A 103 4.65 -19.56 -8.97
CA LEU A 103 4.99 -18.14 -8.97
C LEU A 103 6.32 -17.87 -8.26
N ASN A 104 6.53 -18.49 -7.10
CA ASN A 104 7.78 -18.39 -6.35
C ASN A 104 8.99 -18.92 -7.16
N ASP A 105 8.82 -20.03 -7.87
CA ASP A 105 9.84 -20.61 -8.76
C ASP A 105 10.16 -19.68 -9.95
N ALA A 106 9.20 -18.86 -10.38
CA ALA A 106 9.39 -17.80 -11.37
C ALA A 106 10.05 -16.52 -10.78
N GLY A 107 10.38 -16.52 -9.49
CA GLY A 107 11.01 -15.39 -8.79
C GLY A 107 10.01 -14.32 -8.30
N ILE A 108 8.71 -14.61 -8.33
CA ILE A 108 7.68 -13.72 -7.80
C ILE A 108 7.47 -14.05 -6.33
N GLN A 109 7.76 -13.11 -5.44
CA GLN A 109 7.53 -13.31 -4.02
C GLN A 109 6.02 -13.42 -3.76
N THR A 110 5.56 -14.63 -3.44
CA THR A 110 4.15 -14.96 -3.27
C THR A 110 3.91 -15.78 -2.01
N GLU A 111 2.91 -15.40 -1.24
CA GLU A 111 2.53 -16.06 0.01
C GLU A 111 1.05 -16.43 0.03
N PHE A 112 0.74 -17.60 0.61
CA PHE A 112 -0.61 -18.02 0.92
C PHE A 112 -0.81 -18.14 2.43
N THR A 113 -1.76 -17.38 2.97
CA THR A 113 -2.08 -17.42 4.39
C THR A 113 -3.43 -18.08 4.63
N PHE A 114 -3.43 -19.11 5.47
CA PHE A 114 -4.63 -19.79 5.94
C PHE A 114 -5.01 -19.28 7.33
N CYS A 115 -6.05 -18.45 7.39
CA CYS A 115 -6.49 -17.85 8.63
C CYS A 115 -7.49 -18.74 9.39
N SER A 116 -7.24 -18.99 10.67
CA SER A 116 -8.17 -19.75 11.51
C SER A 116 -8.21 -19.24 12.95
N ASN A 117 -9.40 -19.28 13.54
CA ASN A 117 -9.59 -19.05 14.97
C ASN A 117 -9.20 -20.27 15.83
N LEU A 118 -8.71 -21.35 15.20
CA LEU A 118 -8.33 -22.64 15.76
C LEU A 118 -9.47 -23.38 16.46
N MET A 119 -10.74 -23.05 16.20
CA MET A 119 -11.90 -23.69 16.85
C MET A 119 -12.68 -24.61 15.90
N TRP A 120 -11.97 -25.30 15.00
CA TRP A 120 -12.52 -26.35 14.14
C TRP A 120 -13.30 -27.42 14.93
N LYS A 121 -14.38 -27.92 14.31
CA LYS A 121 -15.20 -29.03 14.85
C LYS A 121 -14.73 -30.40 14.38
N ASP A 122 -14.17 -30.47 13.18
CA ASP A 122 -13.61 -31.68 12.60
C ASP A 122 -12.12 -31.76 12.94
N GLU A 123 -11.72 -32.74 13.76
CA GLU A 123 -10.33 -32.85 14.22
C GLU A 123 -9.35 -33.25 13.10
N ARG A 124 -9.85 -33.72 11.93
CA ARG A 124 -9.00 -34.01 10.76
C ARG A 124 -8.26 -32.77 10.24
N TYR A 125 -8.74 -31.57 10.52
CA TYR A 125 -8.05 -30.32 10.15
C TYR A 125 -6.66 -30.21 10.75
N LEU A 126 -6.45 -30.72 11.98
CA LEU A 126 -5.13 -30.70 12.59
C LEU A 126 -4.12 -31.50 11.76
N GLU A 127 -4.51 -32.68 11.28
CA GLU A 127 -3.65 -33.53 10.43
C GLU A 127 -3.38 -32.85 9.08
N LEU A 128 -4.39 -32.23 8.48
CA LEU A 128 -4.24 -31.50 7.22
C LEU A 128 -3.26 -30.34 7.34
N LEU A 129 -3.44 -29.46 8.33
CA LEU A 129 -2.55 -28.31 8.53
C LEU A 129 -1.12 -28.78 8.85
N ARG A 130 -0.97 -29.83 9.65
CA ARG A 130 0.35 -30.42 9.93
C ARG A 130 1.04 -31.02 8.71
N ALA A 131 0.28 -31.54 7.74
CA ALA A 131 0.85 -32.08 6.52
C ALA A 131 1.56 -31.01 5.67
N TYR A 132 1.13 -29.75 5.77
CA TYR A 132 1.69 -28.63 5.01
C TYR A 132 2.44 -27.60 5.85
N ARG A 133 2.62 -27.84 7.16
CA ARG A 133 3.20 -26.86 8.09
C ARG A 133 4.62 -26.40 7.73
N HIS A 134 5.39 -27.19 6.99
CA HIS A 134 6.74 -26.82 6.53
C HIS A 134 6.78 -26.38 5.06
N HIS A 135 5.62 -26.26 4.42
CA HIS A 135 5.56 -25.85 3.03
C HIS A 135 5.98 -24.37 2.92
N PRO A 136 6.95 -24.02 2.05
CA PRO A 136 7.54 -22.68 2.03
C PRO A 136 6.57 -21.57 1.63
N ALA A 137 5.51 -21.91 0.89
CA ALA A 137 4.46 -20.98 0.47
C ALA A 137 3.29 -20.84 1.48
N MET A 138 3.33 -21.60 2.58
CA MET A 138 2.22 -21.67 3.53
C MET A 138 2.52 -20.87 4.79
N ASP A 139 1.63 -19.95 5.12
CA ASP A 139 1.49 -19.32 6.43
C ASP A 139 0.17 -19.74 7.09
N ILE A 140 0.19 -19.95 8.40
CA ILE A 140 -0.99 -20.18 9.22
C ILE A 140 -1.14 -18.98 10.15
N ALA A 141 -2.09 -18.11 9.84
CA ALA A 141 -2.40 -16.96 10.68
C ALA A 141 -3.47 -17.31 11.72
N ILE A 142 -3.16 -17.03 12.98
CA ILE A 142 -4.06 -17.21 14.12
C ILE A 142 -4.22 -15.88 14.84
N SER A 143 -5.45 -15.48 15.14
CA SER A 143 -5.67 -14.19 15.79
C SER A 143 -5.67 -14.32 17.31
N PHE A 144 -5.21 -13.29 18.02
CA PHE A 144 -5.41 -13.11 19.47
C PHE A 144 -5.72 -11.64 19.79
N GLU A 145 -6.49 -11.45 20.85
CA GLU A 145 -6.94 -10.13 21.29
C GLU A 145 -7.17 -10.12 22.81
N GLY A 146 -7.38 -8.92 23.37
CA GLY A 146 -7.66 -8.75 24.79
C GLY A 146 -8.97 -9.42 25.26
N PRO A 147 -9.08 -9.78 26.55
CA PRO A 147 -10.28 -10.45 27.11
C PRO A 147 -11.60 -9.70 26.89
N GLU A 148 -11.55 -8.37 26.75
CA GLU A 148 -12.70 -7.50 26.50
C GLU A 148 -13.45 -7.81 25.21
N SER A 149 -12.77 -8.45 24.24
CA SER A 149 -13.32 -8.88 22.95
C SER A 149 -14.45 -9.92 23.09
N GLY A 150 -14.44 -10.67 24.19
CA GLY A 150 -15.39 -11.74 24.46
C GLY A 150 -15.19 -13.02 23.64
N ARG A 151 -14.19 -13.11 22.76
CA ARG A 151 -13.97 -14.29 21.89
C ARG A 151 -13.87 -15.59 22.68
N PHE A 152 -13.08 -15.58 23.76
CA PHE A 152 -12.82 -16.77 24.56
C PHE A 152 -13.89 -17.07 25.63
N GLY A 153 -15.05 -16.42 25.52
CA GLY A 153 -16.18 -16.61 26.43
C GLY A 153 -15.93 -16.06 27.84
N ARG A 154 -16.90 -16.30 28.74
CA ARG A 154 -16.81 -15.85 30.13
C ARG A 154 -15.60 -16.50 30.82
N ASN A 155 -14.78 -15.67 31.47
CA ASN A 155 -13.56 -16.11 32.17
C ASN A 155 -12.56 -16.86 31.27
N MET A 156 -12.53 -16.55 29.96
CA MET A 156 -11.61 -17.19 29.00
C MET A 156 -11.77 -18.72 28.94
N ALA A 157 -12.99 -19.24 29.12
CA ALA A 157 -13.25 -20.68 29.27
C ALA A 157 -12.73 -21.56 28.13
N ILE A 158 -12.66 -21.05 26.89
CA ILE A 158 -12.15 -21.83 25.74
C ILE A 158 -10.67 -21.56 25.43
N PHE A 159 -10.03 -20.63 26.14
CA PHE A 159 -8.62 -20.27 25.92
C PHE A 159 -7.63 -21.43 26.14
N PRO A 160 -7.80 -22.31 27.16
CA PRO A 160 -6.91 -23.48 27.29
C PRO A 160 -6.95 -24.41 26.07
N LYS A 161 -8.12 -24.58 25.45
CA LYS A 161 -8.27 -25.36 24.21
C LYS A 161 -7.59 -24.68 23.02
N PHE A 162 -7.61 -23.35 22.97
CA PHE A 162 -6.89 -22.56 21.97
C PHE A 162 -5.38 -22.81 22.06
N LEU A 163 -4.81 -22.67 23.26
CA LEU A 163 -3.38 -22.92 23.50
C LEU A 163 -2.98 -24.36 23.18
N SER A 164 -3.78 -25.36 23.59
CA SER A 164 -3.47 -26.76 23.28
C SER A 164 -3.46 -27.05 21.78
N ARG A 165 -4.24 -26.31 20.99
CA ARG A 165 -4.27 -26.46 19.52
C ARG A 165 -3.08 -25.80 18.85
N ILE A 166 -2.59 -24.67 19.37
CA ILE A 166 -1.29 -24.08 18.96
C ILE A 166 -0.18 -25.11 19.18
N GLU A 167 -0.07 -25.65 20.40
CA GLU A 167 0.94 -26.66 20.74
C GLU A 167 0.82 -27.91 19.86
N ALA A 168 -0.41 -28.31 19.48
CA ALA A 168 -0.66 -29.48 18.66
C ALA A 168 -0.26 -29.32 17.18
N LEU A 169 -0.25 -28.10 16.64
CA LEU A 169 0.27 -27.82 15.29
C LEU A 169 1.77 -28.14 15.23
N GLY A 170 2.48 -27.86 16.32
CA GLY A 170 3.91 -28.08 16.47
C GLY A 170 4.74 -27.02 15.74
N ASP A 171 5.94 -27.40 15.35
CA ASP A 171 6.85 -26.55 14.57
C ASP A 171 6.31 -26.32 13.16
N CYS A 172 5.96 -25.07 12.86
CA CYS A 172 5.53 -24.63 11.53
C CYS A 172 6.65 -23.79 10.91
N ASN A 173 6.69 -23.72 9.57
CA ASN A 173 7.55 -22.81 8.82
C ASN A 173 7.21 -21.36 9.17
N MET A 174 5.91 -21.05 9.18
CA MET A 174 5.37 -19.79 9.66
C MET A 174 4.08 -20.09 10.42
N LEU A 175 4.03 -19.68 11.69
CA LEU A 175 2.82 -19.67 12.50
C LEU A 175 2.66 -18.26 13.05
N ASN A 176 1.95 -17.43 12.28
CA ASN A 176 1.78 -16.03 12.57
C ASN A 176 0.67 -15.81 13.62
N LEU A 177 1.00 -15.10 14.69
CA LEU A 177 0.04 -14.60 15.66
C LEU A 177 -0.36 -13.17 15.31
N VAL A 178 -1.57 -13.02 14.76
CA VAL A 178 -2.17 -11.72 14.46
C VAL A 178 -2.77 -11.13 15.73
N LEU A 179 -2.11 -10.14 16.31
CA LEU A 179 -2.58 -9.41 17.49
C LEU A 179 -3.51 -8.27 17.08
N ILE A 180 -4.76 -8.31 17.55
CA ILE A 180 -5.67 -7.17 17.42
C ILE A 180 -5.40 -6.20 18.57
N MET A 181 -4.76 -5.08 18.24
CA MET A 181 -4.19 -4.10 19.18
C MET A 181 -5.25 -3.24 19.84
N GLY A 182 -6.06 -3.84 20.71
CA GLY A 182 -6.92 -3.15 21.68
C GLY A 182 -6.21 -2.86 23.00
N GLN A 183 -6.81 -2.01 23.84
CA GLN A 183 -6.27 -1.64 25.15
C GLN A 183 -5.97 -2.87 26.05
N GLY A 184 -6.72 -3.97 25.93
CA GLY A 184 -6.44 -5.20 26.67
C GLY A 184 -5.11 -5.85 26.29
N ILE A 185 -4.68 -5.79 25.02
CA ILE A 185 -3.35 -6.27 24.61
C ILE A 185 -2.25 -5.40 25.22
N ILE A 186 -2.42 -4.06 25.17
CA ILE A 186 -1.49 -3.12 25.80
C ILE A 186 -1.36 -3.42 27.30
N ASN A 187 -2.48 -3.67 27.98
CA ASN A 187 -2.51 -3.97 29.42
C ASN A 187 -1.87 -5.32 29.77
N LEU A 188 -1.97 -6.34 28.89
CA LEU A 188 -1.30 -7.63 29.09
C LEU A 188 0.22 -7.49 28.93
N GLY A 189 0.65 -6.62 28.03
CA GLY A 189 2.05 -6.31 27.76
C GLY A 189 2.79 -7.37 26.93
N PRO A 190 3.94 -7.00 26.34
CA PRO A 190 4.71 -7.88 25.45
C PRO A 190 5.18 -9.18 26.11
N GLN A 191 5.56 -9.14 27.38
CA GLN A 191 6.03 -10.32 28.12
C GLN A 191 4.96 -11.43 28.19
N TYR A 192 3.68 -11.06 28.31
CA TYR A 192 2.59 -12.02 28.27
C TYR A 192 2.54 -12.75 26.92
N ILE A 193 2.78 -12.06 25.81
CA ILE A 193 2.82 -12.67 24.47
C ILE A 193 3.97 -13.67 24.37
N ILE A 194 5.15 -13.31 24.87
CA ILE A 194 6.31 -14.21 24.92
C ILE A 194 5.98 -15.50 25.70
N ASP A 195 5.48 -15.34 26.93
CA ASP A 195 5.25 -16.46 27.84
C ASP A 195 4.07 -17.34 27.41
N THR A 196 3.08 -16.74 26.77
CA THR A 196 1.85 -17.42 26.39
C THR A 196 1.96 -18.05 25.00
N PHE A 197 2.56 -17.38 24.04
CA PHE A 197 2.48 -17.78 22.63
C PHE A 197 3.83 -18.14 22.01
N VAL A 198 4.84 -17.27 22.13
CA VAL A 198 6.14 -17.49 21.47
C VAL A 198 6.81 -18.76 21.98
N LYS A 199 6.80 -18.98 23.29
CA LYS A 199 7.31 -20.24 23.89
C LYS A 199 6.51 -21.50 23.50
N ARG A 200 5.36 -21.35 22.83
CA ARG A 200 4.50 -22.45 22.32
C ARG A 200 4.60 -22.65 20.81
N GLY A 201 5.55 -22.00 20.14
CA GLY A 201 5.84 -22.23 18.73
C GLY A 201 5.36 -21.14 17.77
N ILE A 202 4.86 -20.00 18.28
CA ILE A 202 4.67 -18.81 17.42
C ILE A 202 6.03 -18.28 17.00
N THR A 203 6.22 -18.14 15.69
CA THR A 203 7.46 -17.68 15.06
C THR A 203 7.37 -16.25 14.57
N ASP A 204 6.16 -15.76 14.29
CA ASP A 204 5.91 -14.47 13.68
C ASP A 204 4.70 -13.79 14.35
N VAL A 205 4.74 -12.46 14.45
CA VAL A 205 3.65 -11.65 15.02
C VAL A 205 3.38 -10.44 14.13
N THR A 206 2.14 -10.35 13.67
CA THR A 206 1.56 -9.13 13.08
C THR A 206 0.74 -8.37 14.13
N CYS A 207 0.80 -7.03 14.15
CA CYS A 207 0.08 -6.18 15.11
C CYS A 207 -0.95 -5.29 14.40
N ASP A 208 -2.17 -5.79 14.23
CA ASP A 208 -3.24 -5.03 13.56
C ASP A 208 -3.92 -4.06 14.52
N MET A 209 -4.06 -2.82 14.08
CA MET A 209 -4.87 -1.83 14.80
C MET A 209 -6.36 -2.20 14.76
N VAL A 210 -7.16 -1.59 15.62
CA VAL A 210 -8.60 -1.88 15.65
C VAL A 210 -9.30 -1.24 14.44
N PHE A 211 -9.98 -2.05 13.62
CA PHE A 211 -10.74 -1.55 12.49
C PHE A 211 -11.96 -0.69 12.93
N PRO A 212 -12.17 0.51 12.35
CA PRO A 212 -13.29 1.39 12.69
C PRO A 212 -14.61 1.07 11.94
N TRP A 213 -14.84 -0.20 11.59
CA TRP A 213 -15.97 -0.68 10.77
C TRP A 213 -16.67 -1.88 11.41
N GLY A 214 -17.84 -2.26 10.88
CA GLY A 214 -18.59 -3.44 11.32
C GLY A 214 -18.88 -3.46 12.82
N SER A 215 -18.75 -4.64 13.45
CA SER A 215 -18.84 -4.74 14.92
C SER A 215 -17.64 -4.07 15.62
N GLY A 216 -16.50 -4.00 14.92
CA GLY A 216 -15.28 -3.33 15.32
C GLY A 216 -15.45 -1.84 15.63
N LYS A 217 -16.40 -1.14 15.00
CA LYS A 217 -16.63 0.30 15.25
C LYS A 217 -16.91 0.63 16.73
N ALA A 218 -17.83 -0.11 17.36
CA ALA A 218 -18.16 0.11 18.77
C ALA A 218 -16.98 -0.30 19.69
N TYR A 219 -16.20 -1.30 19.27
CA TYR A 219 -15.00 -1.72 19.97
C TYR A 219 -13.88 -0.68 19.86
N PHE A 220 -13.67 -0.11 18.68
CA PHE A 220 -12.72 0.97 18.39
C PHE A 220 -12.98 2.18 19.28
N ASP A 221 -14.22 2.65 19.36
CA ASP A 221 -14.59 3.81 20.18
C ASP A 221 -14.24 3.64 21.67
N GLN A 222 -14.20 2.41 22.16
CA GLN A 222 -13.97 2.08 23.58
C GLN A 222 -12.55 1.63 23.89
N TYR A 223 -11.91 0.90 22.98
CA TYR A 223 -10.71 0.11 23.26
C TYR A 223 -9.54 0.39 22.32
N GLN A 224 -9.67 1.34 21.38
CA GLN A 224 -8.54 1.79 20.58
C GLN A 224 -7.45 2.41 21.48
N PRO A 225 -6.21 1.88 21.50
CA PRO A 225 -5.11 2.43 22.29
C PRO A 225 -4.50 3.68 21.64
N LEU A 226 -3.61 4.36 22.37
CA LEU A 226 -2.77 5.41 21.80
C LEU A 226 -1.74 4.80 20.83
N TYR A 227 -1.41 5.54 19.76
CA TYR A 227 -0.44 5.06 18.76
C TYR A 227 0.97 4.84 19.37
N ALA A 228 1.34 5.63 20.38
CA ALA A 228 2.63 5.50 21.06
C ALA A 228 2.70 4.26 21.96
N ASP A 229 1.56 3.80 22.50
CA ASP A 229 1.55 2.58 23.31
C ASP A 229 1.73 1.35 22.42
N VAL A 230 1.10 1.35 21.24
CA VAL A 230 1.28 0.27 20.24
C VAL A 230 2.70 0.24 19.70
N ALA A 231 3.25 1.39 19.34
CA ALA A 231 4.61 1.48 18.84
C ALA A 231 5.64 0.97 19.88
N ARG A 232 5.51 1.37 21.14
CA ARG A 232 6.33 0.83 22.24
C ARG A 232 6.15 -0.68 22.43
N PHE A 233 4.90 -1.15 22.39
CA PHE A 233 4.61 -2.59 22.49
C PHE A 233 5.34 -3.39 21.41
N ILE A 234 5.30 -2.93 20.16
CA ILE A 234 6.00 -3.57 19.03
C ILE A 234 7.52 -3.59 19.27
N ALA A 235 8.11 -2.47 19.70
CA ALA A 235 9.54 -2.38 19.99
C ALA A 235 9.95 -3.35 21.11
N GLU A 236 9.24 -3.34 22.24
CA GLU A 236 9.51 -4.20 23.39
C GLU A 236 9.30 -5.69 23.06
N LEU A 237 8.23 -6.04 22.33
CA LEU A 237 7.97 -7.40 21.89
C LEU A 237 9.10 -7.93 21.01
N THR A 238 9.59 -7.10 20.09
CA THR A 238 10.71 -7.46 19.23
C THR A 238 11.95 -7.76 20.07
N GLU A 239 12.32 -6.88 21.00
CA GLU A 239 13.51 -7.10 21.84
C GLU A 239 13.40 -8.36 22.71
N LEU A 240 12.25 -8.58 23.34
CA LEU A 240 12.02 -9.77 24.17
C LEU A 240 11.92 -11.06 23.34
N GLY A 241 11.47 -10.96 22.08
CA GLY A 241 11.31 -12.07 21.15
C GLY A 241 12.60 -12.56 20.51
N LYS A 242 13.62 -11.70 20.37
CA LYS A 242 14.92 -12.02 19.73
C LYS A 242 15.55 -13.35 20.19
N PRO A 243 15.63 -13.67 21.50
CA PRO A 243 16.23 -14.93 21.96
C PRO A 243 15.49 -16.20 21.49
N TYR A 244 14.23 -16.05 21.07
CA TYR A 244 13.37 -17.14 20.59
C TYR A 244 13.27 -17.18 19.06
N GLY A 245 13.95 -16.29 18.34
CA GLY A 245 13.86 -16.18 16.89
C GLY A 245 12.53 -15.61 16.39
N LEU A 246 11.80 -14.86 17.23
CA LEU A 246 10.55 -14.21 16.85
C LEU A 246 10.78 -13.11 15.81
N THR A 247 10.00 -13.13 14.73
CA THR A 247 9.82 -11.99 13.83
C THR A 247 8.62 -11.17 14.28
N VAL A 248 8.75 -9.84 14.30
CA VAL A 248 7.60 -8.93 14.45
C VAL A 248 7.49 -8.14 13.15
N ASP A 249 6.49 -8.47 12.34
CA ASP A 249 6.45 -8.12 10.91
C ASP A 249 6.53 -6.63 10.67
N HIS A 250 5.82 -5.85 11.51
CA HIS A 250 5.82 -4.39 11.44
C HIS A 250 7.24 -3.81 11.46
N LEU A 251 8.08 -4.28 12.38
CA LEU A 251 9.42 -3.73 12.55
C LEU A 251 10.38 -4.27 11.50
N ASP A 252 10.24 -5.53 11.10
CA ASP A 252 11.03 -6.13 10.02
C ASP A 252 10.74 -5.43 8.67
N ASP A 253 9.47 -5.14 8.37
CA ASP A 253 9.07 -4.37 7.19
C ASP A 253 9.59 -2.93 7.23
N MET A 254 9.55 -2.25 8.37
CA MET A 254 10.13 -0.90 8.50
C MET A 254 11.65 -0.91 8.27
N ARG A 255 12.36 -1.93 8.79
CA ARG A 255 13.81 -2.10 8.55
C ARG A 255 14.13 -2.33 7.08
N LYS A 256 13.32 -3.14 6.39
CA LYS A 256 13.44 -3.38 4.94
C LYS A 256 13.10 -2.11 4.16
N SER A 257 12.01 -1.43 4.52
CA SER A 257 11.57 -0.15 3.95
C SER A 257 12.67 0.89 3.96
N LEU A 258 13.35 1.08 5.09
CA LEU A 258 14.33 2.17 5.27
C LEU A 258 15.52 2.09 4.30
N ARG A 259 15.74 0.94 3.65
CA ARG A 259 16.79 0.76 2.65
C ARG A 259 16.42 1.28 1.26
N THR A 260 15.13 1.40 0.95
CA THR A 260 14.63 1.74 -0.40
C THR A 260 13.53 2.80 -0.41
N LEU A 261 12.93 3.07 0.75
CA LEU A 261 11.69 3.80 0.96
C LEU A 261 10.60 3.38 -0.03
N SER A 262 10.34 2.07 -0.17
CA SER A 262 9.46 1.58 -1.24
C SER A 262 8.32 0.65 -0.84
N ARG A 263 8.37 0.01 0.34
CA ARG A 263 7.41 -1.03 0.74
C ARG A 263 7.18 -0.99 2.26
N SER A 264 5.94 -0.80 2.74
CA SER A 264 5.56 -1.03 4.16
C SER A 264 4.17 -1.68 4.24
N GLN A 265 4.13 -3.02 4.25
CA GLN A 265 2.91 -3.82 4.06
C GLN A 265 1.94 -3.69 5.24
N ASN A 266 2.51 -3.67 6.43
CA ASN A 266 1.79 -3.58 7.71
C ASN A 266 0.97 -2.29 7.93
N THR A 267 0.99 -1.34 6.99
CA THR A 267 0.11 -0.16 7.03
C THR A 267 -1.20 -0.35 6.27
N LEU A 268 -1.42 -1.50 5.62
CA LEU A 268 -2.55 -1.76 4.73
C LEU A 268 -2.67 -0.72 3.59
N ASN A 269 -1.54 -0.14 3.16
CA ASN A 269 -1.48 0.71 1.99
C ASN A 269 -1.02 -0.11 0.78
N ASP A 270 -1.74 -1.19 0.45
CA ASP A 270 -1.38 -2.03 -0.69
C ASP A 270 -1.93 -1.44 -1.99
N ALA A 271 -1.24 -1.71 -3.12
CA ALA A 271 -1.70 -1.27 -4.43
C ALA A 271 -3.09 -1.85 -4.73
N TYR A 272 -3.33 -3.09 -4.28
CA TYR A 272 -4.61 -3.75 -4.33
C TYR A 272 -4.96 -4.33 -2.96
N GLU A 273 -6.20 -4.08 -2.56
CA GLU A 273 -6.86 -4.78 -1.46
C GLU A 273 -8.25 -5.13 -1.94
N TYR A 274 -8.51 -6.40 -2.25
CA TYR A 274 -9.85 -6.80 -2.66
C TYR A 274 -10.19 -8.20 -2.18
N HIS A 275 -11.48 -8.47 -2.17
CA HIS A 275 -12.04 -9.65 -1.58
C HIS A 275 -13.09 -10.28 -2.49
N TRP A 276 -12.99 -11.59 -2.68
CA TRP A 276 -14.02 -12.43 -3.28
C TRP A 276 -14.86 -13.08 -2.21
N ASP A 277 -16.17 -12.80 -2.21
CA ASP A 277 -17.10 -13.47 -1.29
C ASP A 277 -17.34 -14.94 -1.69
N GLN A 278 -18.08 -15.68 -0.85
CA GLN A 278 -18.38 -17.09 -1.06
C GLN A 278 -19.21 -17.37 -2.32
N ARG A 279 -19.74 -16.34 -2.98
CA ARG A 279 -20.51 -16.42 -4.22
C ARG A 279 -19.70 -15.97 -5.43
N GLY A 280 -18.41 -15.67 -5.26
CA GLY A 280 -17.54 -15.17 -6.34
C GLY A 280 -17.78 -13.71 -6.70
N ILE A 281 -18.36 -12.90 -5.79
CA ILE A 281 -18.61 -11.47 -6.02
C ILE A 281 -17.49 -10.63 -5.37
N LEU A 282 -17.00 -9.62 -6.10
CA LEU A 282 -15.91 -8.75 -5.65
C LEU A 282 -16.38 -7.62 -4.71
N SER A 283 -15.61 -7.37 -3.64
CA SER A 283 -15.50 -6.08 -2.95
C SER A 283 -14.07 -5.54 -3.05
N LEU A 284 -13.93 -4.22 -3.13
CA LEU A 284 -12.65 -3.51 -3.32
C LEU A 284 -11.94 -3.19 -2.00
N ASN A 285 -12.33 -3.86 -0.91
CA ASN A 285 -11.63 -3.83 0.36
C ASN A 285 -12.09 -5.06 1.19
N PRO A 286 -11.17 -5.90 1.70
CA PRO A 286 -11.53 -7.06 2.51
C PRO A 286 -12.04 -6.69 3.91
N ASN A 287 -11.63 -5.54 4.44
CA ASN A 287 -11.92 -5.11 5.80
C ASN A 287 -13.29 -4.42 5.94
N GLN A 288 -14.05 -4.34 4.85
CA GLN A 288 -15.38 -3.73 4.82
C GLN A 288 -16.37 -4.72 4.19
N THR A 289 -17.42 -5.08 4.93
CA THR A 289 -18.38 -6.11 4.50
C THR A 289 -19.82 -5.59 4.52
N GLY A 290 -20.73 -6.36 3.90
CA GLY A 290 -22.16 -6.07 3.95
C GLY A 290 -22.52 -4.72 3.36
N SER A 291 -23.12 -3.85 4.17
CA SER A 291 -23.50 -2.49 3.75
C SER A 291 -22.34 -1.50 3.69
N GLU A 292 -21.18 -1.83 4.24
CA GLU A 292 -19.99 -0.97 4.25
C GLU A 292 -19.00 -1.35 3.14
N ALA A 293 -19.20 -2.51 2.48
CA ALA A 293 -18.34 -2.98 1.41
C ALA A 293 -18.25 -1.98 0.25
N VAL A 294 -17.03 -1.57 -0.08
CA VAL A 294 -16.75 -0.81 -1.31
C VAL A 294 -16.86 -1.77 -2.49
N ARG A 295 -17.62 -1.39 -3.51
CA ARG A 295 -17.91 -2.24 -4.67
C ARG A 295 -17.49 -1.57 -5.98
N PRO A 296 -17.14 -2.35 -7.01
CA PRO A 296 -16.94 -1.81 -8.34
C PRO A 296 -18.21 -1.13 -8.88
N TYR A 297 -18.02 -0.23 -9.85
CA TYR A 297 -19.11 0.51 -10.51
C TYR A 297 -20.19 -0.42 -11.10
N VAL A 298 -19.76 -1.46 -11.82
CA VAL A 298 -20.60 -2.60 -12.21
C VAL A 298 -20.19 -3.79 -11.35
N GLY A 299 -21.15 -4.41 -10.65
CA GLY A 299 -20.87 -5.57 -9.82
C GLY A 299 -20.13 -6.65 -10.63
N LEU A 300 -19.04 -7.16 -10.06
CA LEU A 300 -18.14 -8.09 -10.74
C LEU A 300 -18.26 -9.48 -10.13
N HIS A 301 -18.45 -10.47 -10.98
CA HIS A 301 -18.33 -11.89 -10.65
C HIS A 301 -17.02 -12.45 -11.23
N VAL A 302 -16.45 -13.44 -10.55
CA VAL A 302 -15.15 -14.04 -10.91
C VAL A 302 -15.12 -14.70 -12.30
N THR A 303 -16.28 -15.08 -12.83
CA THR A 303 -16.42 -15.65 -14.18
C THR A 303 -16.67 -14.60 -15.26
N ASP A 304 -16.78 -13.32 -14.90
CA ASP A 304 -17.05 -12.27 -15.87
C ASP A 304 -15.90 -12.14 -16.86
N LYS A 305 -16.26 -11.86 -18.11
CA LYS A 305 -15.27 -11.52 -19.13
C LYS A 305 -14.48 -10.29 -18.65
N ASN A 306 -13.17 -10.35 -18.79
CA ASN A 306 -12.24 -9.26 -18.41
C ASN A 306 -12.22 -8.98 -16.91
N ALA A 307 -12.60 -9.94 -16.07
CA ALA A 307 -12.49 -9.78 -14.62
C ALA A 307 -11.12 -9.22 -14.17
N PRO A 308 -9.96 -9.68 -14.69
CA PRO A 308 -8.67 -9.09 -14.31
C PRO A 308 -8.54 -7.59 -14.56
N LEU A 309 -8.94 -7.11 -15.75
CA LEU A 309 -8.91 -5.68 -16.06
C LEU A 309 -9.93 -4.88 -15.23
N LYS A 310 -11.12 -5.46 -15.01
CA LYS A 310 -12.19 -4.82 -14.23
C LYS A 310 -11.81 -4.69 -12.75
N ILE A 311 -11.01 -5.61 -12.21
CA ILE A 311 -10.43 -5.51 -10.86
C ILE A 311 -9.46 -4.33 -10.79
N ILE A 312 -8.52 -4.23 -11.73
CA ILE A 312 -7.56 -3.13 -11.76
C ILE A 312 -8.28 -1.79 -11.91
N TRP A 313 -9.29 -1.73 -12.77
CA TRP A 313 -10.15 -0.56 -12.91
C TRP A 313 -10.84 -0.21 -11.59
N GLY A 314 -11.63 -1.13 -11.03
CA GLY A 314 -12.39 -0.89 -9.81
C GLY A 314 -11.50 -0.44 -8.66
N ASN A 315 -10.37 -1.12 -8.45
CA ASN A 315 -9.44 -0.83 -7.36
C ASN A 315 -8.66 0.48 -7.55
N SER A 316 -8.68 1.10 -8.73
CA SER A 316 -8.00 2.37 -8.98
C SER A 316 -8.51 3.51 -8.08
N SER A 317 -9.75 3.46 -7.61
CA SER A 317 -10.25 4.42 -6.62
C SER A 317 -9.60 4.25 -5.25
N GLU A 318 -9.36 3.02 -4.81
CA GLU A 318 -8.69 2.73 -3.53
C GLU A 318 -7.21 3.08 -3.58
N LEU A 319 -6.54 2.74 -4.68
CA LEU A 319 -5.17 3.14 -4.95
C LEU A 319 -5.02 4.68 -4.91
N ASP A 320 -5.95 5.40 -5.52
CA ASP A 320 -6.01 6.85 -5.47
C ASP A 320 -6.17 7.38 -4.04
N ASN A 321 -7.12 6.84 -3.27
CA ASN A 321 -7.33 7.20 -1.87
C ASN A 321 -6.05 6.98 -1.02
N LYS A 322 -5.33 5.89 -1.29
CA LYS A 322 -4.08 5.57 -0.60
C LYS A 322 -2.96 6.53 -0.95
N LEU A 323 -2.75 6.87 -2.23
CA LEU A 323 -1.60 7.68 -2.67
C LEU A 323 -1.83 9.19 -2.62
N SER A 324 -3.08 9.64 -2.72
CA SER A 324 -3.38 11.07 -2.89
C SER A 324 -3.82 11.77 -1.62
N PHE A 325 -4.21 11.01 -0.58
CA PHE A 325 -4.58 11.57 0.70
C PHE A 325 -3.42 11.49 1.72
N GLU A 326 -3.28 12.53 2.55
CA GLU A 326 -2.30 12.65 3.64
C GLU A 326 -2.80 13.59 4.75
N HIS A 327 -2.29 13.40 5.97
CA HIS A 327 -2.55 14.33 7.08
C HIS A 327 -1.56 15.51 7.06
N ASP A 328 -1.96 16.66 7.61
CA ASP A 328 -1.11 17.87 7.64
C ASP A 328 0.26 17.62 8.31
N PHE A 329 0.32 16.80 9.36
CA PHE A 329 1.58 16.45 10.03
C PHE A 329 2.49 15.52 9.21
N CYS A 330 1.98 14.90 8.14
CA CYS A 330 2.77 14.05 7.25
C CYS A 330 3.64 14.87 6.28
N ARG A 331 3.28 16.15 6.04
CA ARG A 331 3.91 16.97 4.99
C ARG A 331 5.44 17.03 5.12
N ASP A 332 5.93 17.29 6.33
CA ASP A 332 7.37 17.37 6.63
C ASP A 332 8.01 16.03 7.03
N CYS A 333 7.24 14.95 7.14
CA CYS A 333 7.71 13.66 7.64
C CYS A 333 8.64 12.96 6.64
N GLU A 334 9.81 12.53 7.09
CA GLU A 334 10.82 11.80 6.30
C GLU A 334 10.29 10.46 5.77
N TYR A 335 9.40 9.82 6.52
CA TYR A 335 8.95 8.45 6.25
C TYR A 335 7.69 8.37 5.39
N LEU A 336 7.08 9.50 5.00
CA LEU A 336 5.83 9.53 4.22
C LEU A 336 5.88 8.65 2.97
N GLN A 337 7.02 8.62 2.27
CA GLN A 337 7.20 7.85 1.04
C GLN A 337 6.95 6.35 1.22
N ALA A 338 7.33 5.78 2.37
CA ALA A 338 7.11 4.36 2.69
C ALA A 338 5.87 4.13 3.56
N CYS A 339 5.67 5.00 4.56
CA CYS A 339 4.58 4.91 5.55
C CYS A 339 3.20 5.26 4.97
N ASN A 340 3.16 6.04 3.89
CA ASN A 340 1.93 6.34 3.16
C ASN A 340 0.81 6.99 4.00
N ALA A 341 1.20 7.88 4.92
CA ALA A 341 0.34 8.57 5.87
C ALA A 341 -0.32 7.67 6.93
N GLY A 342 0.30 6.52 7.22
CA GLY A 342 -0.06 5.63 8.31
C GLY A 342 -1.11 4.58 7.93
N TRP A 343 -1.61 3.86 8.94
CA TRP A 343 -2.52 2.74 8.76
C TRP A 343 -3.80 3.14 8.01
N TYR A 344 -4.04 2.52 6.85
CA TYR A 344 -5.07 2.95 5.89
C TYR A 344 -6.49 3.04 6.50
N PRO A 345 -6.96 2.08 7.32
CA PRO A 345 -8.28 2.22 7.96
C PRO A 345 -8.44 3.44 8.86
N HIS A 346 -7.35 3.97 9.44
CA HIS A 346 -7.39 5.16 10.30
C HIS A 346 -7.21 6.46 9.54
N LYS A 347 -6.74 6.36 8.30
CA LYS A 347 -6.43 7.48 7.45
C LYS A 347 -7.70 8.32 7.17
N GLY A 348 -8.81 7.66 6.84
CA GLY A 348 -10.11 8.32 6.61
C GLY A 348 -10.84 8.81 7.86
N LEU A 349 -10.26 8.70 9.06
CA LEU A 349 -10.92 9.14 10.29
C LEU A 349 -10.96 10.67 10.39
N GLU A 350 -11.99 11.16 11.10
CA GLU A 350 -12.11 12.57 11.41
C GLU A 350 -10.86 13.09 12.13
N PRO A 351 -10.35 14.28 11.77
CA PRO A 351 -9.13 14.84 12.32
C PRO A 351 -9.04 14.85 13.86
N GLY A 352 -10.15 15.15 14.54
CA GLY A 352 -10.21 15.16 16.02
C GLY A 352 -10.09 13.76 16.63
N VAL A 353 -10.55 12.72 15.93
CA VAL A 353 -10.42 11.32 16.35
C VAL A 353 -8.96 10.88 16.26
N VAL A 354 -8.29 11.19 15.14
CA VAL A 354 -6.87 10.90 14.97
C VAL A 354 -6.04 11.62 16.04
N GLN A 355 -6.30 12.91 16.28
CA GLN A 355 -5.59 13.71 17.27
C GLN A 355 -5.76 13.16 18.70
N ARG A 356 -6.94 12.66 19.05
CA ARG A 356 -7.20 12.02 20.36
C ARG A 356 -6.22 10.86 20.62
N TYR A 357 -5.98 10.00 19.63
CA TYR A 357 -5.09 8.83 19.78
C TYR A 357 -3.61 9.13 19.52
N MET A 358 -3.30 10.32 18.97
CA MET A 358 -1.95 10.90 18.96
C MET A 358 -1.58 11.62 20.27
N GLY A 359 -2.44 11.54 21.30
CA GLY A 359 -2.19 12.13 22.60
C GLY A 359 -0.89 11.64 23.26
N GLN A 360 -0.45 12.36 24.28
CA GLN A 360 0.77 12.01 25.01
C GLN A 360 0.56 10.71 25.80
N SER A 361 1.40 9.71 25.55
CA SER A 361 1.52 8.54 26.42
C SER A 361 2.28 8.92 27.70
N GLU A 362 2.18 8.08 28.74
CA GLU A 362 2.92 8.27 30.02
C GLU A 362 4.45 8.36 29.85
N GLY A 363 4.98 8.02 28.67
CA GLY A 363 6.41 8.00 28.33
C GLY A 363 6.95 9.21 27.55
N ASN A 364 6.18 10.30 27.37
CA ASN A 364 6.55 11.49 26.56
C ASN A 364 6.85 11.21 25.07
N GLY A 365 6.56 10.01 24.54
CA GLY A 365 6.72 9.67 23.13
C GLY A 365 5.62 10.27 22.24
N PHE A 366 5.97 10.63 21.00
CA PHE A 366 5.02 11.07 19.97
C PHE A 366 4.96 10.02 18.85
N SER A 367 3.74 9.54 18.60
CA SER A 367 3.46 8.61 17.52
C SER A 367 2.16 8.98 16.82
N CYS A 368 2.05 8.58 15.56
CA CYS A 368 0.91 8.82 14.69
C CYS A 368 0.37 7.47 14.18
N PRO A 369 -0.72 7.42 13.38
CA PRO A 369 -1.20 6.16 12.80
C PRO A 369 -0.15 5.39 11.98
N GLY A 370 0.96 6.04 11.61
CA GLY A 370 2.09 5.44 10.92
C GLY A 370 3.27 5.05 11.82
N PHE A 371 3.12 5.11 13.14
CA PHE A 371 4.13 4.77 14.13
C PHE A 371 5.46 5.53 14.02
N PHE A 372 5.39 6.86 13.91
CA PHE A 372 6.56 7.74 13.71
C PHE A 372 7.76 7.41 14.61
N GLU A 373 7.55 7.13 15.89
CA GLU A 373 8.65 6.83 16.82
C GLU A 373 9.41 5.54 16.46
N LEU A 374 8.73 4.51 15.95
CA LEU A 374 9.38 3.29 15.47
C LEU A 374 10.24 3.58 14.25
N TRP A 375 9.72 4.34 13.29
CA TRP A 375 10.50 4.75 12.13
C TRP A 375 11.75 5.53 12.54
N ALA A 376 11.61 6.50 13.46
CA ALA A 376 12.72 7.29 13.96
C ALA A 376 13.77 6.45 14.68
N GLN A 377 13.34 5.48 15.48
CA GLN A 377 14.22 4.54 16.16
C GLN A 377 15.01 3.68 15.16
N GLU A 378 14.34 3.08 14.18
CA GLU A 378 14.96 2.15 13.22
C GLU A 378 15.80 2.88 12.16
N ALA A 379 15.44 4.11 11.79
CA ALA A 379 16.18 4.91 10.82
C ALA A 379 17.61 5.20 11.27
N ALA A 380 17.86 5.28 12.58
CA ALA A 380 19.19 5.50 13.15
C ALA A 380 20.22 4.42 12.74
N THR A 381 19.77 3.20 12.42
CA THR A 381 20.63 2.07 12.07
C THR A 381 20.37 1.51 10.68
N HIS A 382 19.18 1.69 10.10
CA HIS A 382 18.77 1.01 8.88
C HIS A 382 18.54 1.91 7.67
N PHE A 383 18.54 3.23 7.84
CA PHE A 383 18.32 4.14 6.72
C PHE A 383 19.51 4.16 5.75
N ASP A 384 19.27 3.78 4.50
CA ASP A 384 20.29 3.75 3.43
C ASP A 384 19.89 4.72 2.29
N PRO A 385 20.35 5.99 2.33
CA PRO A 385 20.02 6.96 1.30
C PRO A 385 20.59 6.61 -0.08
N LEU A 386 21.67 5.81 -0.16
CA LEU A 386 22.20 5.33 -1.44
C LEU A 386 21.33 4.22 -2.02
N GLY A 387 20.84 3.33 -1.15
CA GLY A 387 19.86 2.30 -1.49
C GLY A 387 18.57 2.90 -2.06
N VAL A 388 18.06 3.97 -1.44
CA VAL A 388 16.89 4.73 -1.92
C VAL A 388 17.10 5.24 -3.34
N THR A 389 18.19 5.98 -3.60
CA THR A 389 18.45 6.52 -4.94
C THR A 389 18.69 5.41 -5.98
N ARG A 390 19.39 4.33 -5.62
CA ARG A 390 19.62 3.19 -6.53
C ARG A 390 18.31 2.52 -6.93
N TYR A 391 17.42 2.28 -5.97
CA TYR A 391 16.12 1.70 -6.24
C TYR A 391 15.24 2.64 -7.08
N GLY A 392 15.23 3.95 -6.77
CA GLY A 392 14.57 4.96 -7.58
C GLY A 392 15.08 5.00 -9.02
N ASP A 393 16.39 4.86 -9.23
CA ASP A 393 17.00 4.85 -10.57
C ASP A 393 16.55 3.67 -11.42
N GLU A 394 16.35 2.50 -10.83
CA GLU A 394 15.80 1.33 -11.52
C GLU A 394 14.36 1.58 -11.97
N ARG A 395 13.51 2.15 -11.09
CA ARG A 395 12.14 2.55 -11.44
C ARG A 395 12.12 3.58 -12.57
N ARG A 396 12.91 4.66 -12.46
CA ARG A 396 13.00 5.70 -13.50
C ARG A 396 13.54 5.17 -14.83
N SER A 397 14.53 4.28 -14.80
CA SER A 397 15.07 3.66 -16.01
C SER A 397 14.04 2.76 -16.71
N ARG A 398 13.24 1.99 -15.94
CA ARG A 398 12.11 1.21 -16.47
C ARG A 398 11.07 2.12 -17.11
N LYS A 399 10.64 3.18 -16.41
CA LYS A 399 9.71 4.20 -16.92
C LYS A 399 10.18 4.80 -18.24
N ALA A 400 11.43 5.29 -18.30
CA ALA A 400 12.01 5.88 -19.49
C ALA A 400 12.03 4.94 -20.70
N ARG A 401 12.30 3.64 -20.50
CA ARG A 401 12.25 2.64 -21.58
C ARG A 401 10.83 2.43 -22.10
N ARG A 402 9.84 2.38 -21.22
CA ARG A 402 8.43 2.21 -21.60
C ARG A 402 7.94 3.41 -22.42
N ILE A 403 8.31 4.63 -22.04
CA ILE A 403 7.99 5.84 -22.79
C ILE A 403 8.54 5.76 -24.22
N VAL A 404 9.82 5.40 -24.37
CA VAL A 404 10.43 5.24 -25.70
C VAL A 404 9.71 4.17 -26.53
N GLN A 405 9.30 3.06 -25.91
CA GLN A 405 8.55 2.01 -26.59
C GLN A 405 7.15 2.48 -27.03
N SER A 406 6.49 3.33 -26.24
CA SER A 406 5.14 3.81 -26.53
C SER A 406 5.07 4.98 -27.51
N MET A 407 6.18 5.65 -27.80
CA MET A 407 6.27 6.66 -28.86
C MET A 407 5.90 6.09 -30.25
N HIS A 408 6.05 4.77 -30.45
CA HIS A 408 5.70 4.06 -31.69
C HIS A 408 4.34 3.35 -31.64
N ALA A 409 3.52 3.64 -30.62
CA ALA A 409 2.20 3.04 -30.47
C ALA A 409 1.29 3.38 -31.66
N ALA A 410 0.74 2.36 -32.31
CA ALA A 410 -0.18 2.52 -33.46
C ALA A 410 -1.66 2.45 -33.06
N ALA A 411 -1.98 1.78 -31.95
CA ALA A 411 -3.35 1.57 -31.50
C ALA A 411 -3.76 2.60 -30.43
N THR A 412 -4.50 3.62 -30.87
CA THR A 412 -5.06 4.66 -30.00
C THR A 412 -6.55 4.44 -29.72
N LEU A 413 -6.90 4.35 -28.45
CA LEU A 413 -8.27 4.33 -27.95
C LEU A 413 -8.69 5.75 -27.56
N SER A 414 -9.94 6.13 -27.83
CA SER A 414 -10.52 7.39 -27.33
C SER A 414 -11.70 7.06 -26.43
N GLU A 415 -11.66 7.55 -25.19
CA GLU A 415 -12.69 7.27 -24.18
C GLU A 415 -14.07 7.78 -24.57
N ALA A 416 -14.13 8.85 -25.36
CA ALA A 416 -15.37 9.44 -25.84
C ALA A 416 -16.26 8.44 -26.61
N LYS A 417 -15.66 7.37 -27.18
CA LYS A 417 -16.39 6.33 -27.91
C LYS A 417 -17.12 5.33 -27.00
N PHE A 418 -16.82 5.32 -25.70
CA PHE A 418 -17.27 4.27 -24.78
C PHE A 418 -18.13 4.77 -23.63
N PHE A 419 -18.65 6.00 -23.67
CA PHE A 419 -19.41 6.59 -22.55
C PHE A 419 -20.55 5.71 -22.00
N GLN A 420 -21.12 4.83 -22.83
CA GLN A 420 -22.19 3.89 -22.46
C GLN A 420 -21.85 2.41 -22.76
N ASP A 421 -20.62 2.11 -23.17
CA ASP A 421 -20.22 0.77 -23.62
C ASP A 421 -19.14 0.19 -22.69
N TYR A 422 -19.59 -0.26 -21.51
CA TYR A 422 -18.73 -0.82 -20.48
C TYR A 422 -17.94 -2.04 -20.98
N GLU A 423 -18.61 -3.00 -21.61
CA GLU A 423 -17.94 -4.22 -22.09
C GLU A 423 -17.04 -3.95 -23.29
N GLY A 424 -17.49 -3.13 -24.25
CA GLY A 424 -16.68 -2.77 -25.41
C GLY A 424 -15.42 -1.98 -25.04
N PHE A 425 -15.47 -1.18 -23.97
CA PHE A 425 -14.28 -0.52 -23.43
C PHE A 425 -13.21 -1.52 -23.00
N PHE A 426 -13.56 -2.51 -22.18
CA PHE A 426 -12.59 -3.50 -21.70
C PHE A 426 -12.09 -4.44 -22.81
N GLU A 427 -12.87 -4.65 -23.86
CA GLU A 427 -12.38 -5.35 -25.05
C GLU A 427 -11.40 -4.49 -25.86
N ALA A 428 -11.69 -3.21 -26.04
CA ALA A 428 -10.86 -2.31 -26.81
C ALA A 428 -9.53 -1.98 -26.10
N VAL A 429 -9.56 -1.82 -24.78
CA VAL A 429 -8.38 -1.39 -24.00
C VAL A 429 -7.27 -2.43 -23.97
N LYS A 430 -7.59 -3.74 -24.05
CA LYS A 430 -6.61 -4.83 -24.16
C LYS A 430 -5.61 -4.67 -25.29
N HIS A 431 -6.06 -4.03 -26.37
CA HIS A 431 -5.29 -3.88 -27.59
C HIS A 431 -4.78 -2.44 -27.77
N ALA A 432 -5.14 -1.54 -26.86
CA ALA A 432 -4.70 -0.16 -26.89
C ALA A 432 -3.27 -0.06 -26.36
N GLN A 433 -2.46 0.74 -27.05
CA GLN A 433 -1.13 1.13 -26.57
C GLN A 433 -1.14 2.58 -26.06
N ARG A 434 -2.11 3.35 -26.53
CA ARG A 434 -2.37 4.72 -26.10
C ARG A 434 -3.86 4.95 -25.87
N VAL A 435 -4.20 5.78 -24.90
CA VAL A 435 -5.56 6.26 -24.65
C VAL A 435 -5.61 7.78 -24.63
N VAL A 436 -6.59 8.34 -25.34
CA VAL A 436 -6.96 9.75 -25.25
C VAL A 436 -7.97 9.90 -24.11
N VAL A 437 -7.53 10.55 -23.04
CA VAL A 437 -8.30 10.76 -21.81
C VAL A 437 -9.01 12.11 -21.87
N LEU A 438 -10.24 12.16 -21.38
CA LEU A 438 -11.05 13.39 -21.30
C LEU A 438 -11.45 13.72 -19.85
N ASP A 439 -11.76 14.98 -19.55
CA ASP A 439 -12.14 15.44 -18.20
C ASP A 439 -13.63 15.14 -17.86
N PHE A 440 -13.97 13.86 -17.74
CA PHE A 440 -15.28 13.40 -17.27
C PHE A 440 -15.17 12.08 -16.49
N GLU A 441 -16.23 11.72 -15.76
CA GLU A 441 -16.32 10.44 -15.07
C GLU A 441 -16.70 9.31 -16.03
N LEU A 442 -15.84 8.30 -16.16
CA LEU A 442 -16.13 7.10 -16.94
C LEU A 442 -16.24 5.92 -15.98
N PHE A 443 -17.36 5.20 -16.04
CA PHE A 443 -17.62 3.98 -15.26
C PHE A 443 -17.23 4.08 -13.77
N GLY A 444 -17.68 5.16 -13.13
CA GLY A 444 -17.50 5.41 -11.70
C GLY A 444 -16.12 5.94 -11.28
N LEU A 445 -15.22 6.21 -12.23
CA LEU A 445 -13.89 6.75 -11.93
C LEU A 445 -13.69 8.16 -12.47
N SER A 446 -13.08 9.02 -11.65
CA SER A 446 -12.61 10.33 -12.09
C SER A 446 -11.47 10.20 -13.11
N PRO A 447 -11.17 11.26 -13.89
CA PRO A 447 -10.00 11.27 -14.77
C PRO A 447 -8.71 10.84 -14.07
N ARG A 448 -8.40 11.41 -12.90
CA ARG A 448 -7.19 11.06 -12.14
C ARG A 448 -7.17 9.60 -11.71
N GLN A 449 -8.30 9.05 -11.26
CA GLN A 449 -8.40 7.64 -10.87
C GLN A 449 -8.13 6.70 -12.05
N ARG A 450 -8.63 7.04 -13.25
CA ARG A 450 -8.39 6.26 -14.47
C ARG A 450 -6.93 6.27 -14.91
N LEU A 451 -6.18 7.33 -14.61
CA LEU A 451 -4.75 7.36 -14.88
C LEU A 451 -4.02 6.23 -14.16
N TRP A 452 -4.42 5.87 -12.93
CA TRP A 452 -3.83 4.72 -12.24
C TRP A 452 -4.08 3.42 -13.01
N PHE A 453 -5.30 3.19 -13.48
CA PHE A 453 -5.61 2.01 -14.28
C PHE A 453 -4.69 1.90 -15.50
N TYR A 454 -4.62 2.96 -16.33
CA TYR A 454 -3.77 2.96 -17.52
C TYR A 454 -2.29 2.81 -17.15
N ASP A 455 -1.87 3.42 -16.04
CA ASP A 455 -0.51 3.34 -15.54
C ASP A 455 -0.08 1.91 -15.19
N ARG A 456 -0.96 1.18 -14.48
CA ARG A 456 -0.71 -0.19 -14.03
C ARG A 456 -0.66 -1.19 -15.19
N ILE A 457 -1.54 -1.04 -16.18
CA ILE A 457 -1.54 -1.91 -17.38
C ILE A 457 -0.59 -1.42 -18.49
N GLY A 458 0.22 -0.39 -18.23
CA GLY A 458 1.27 0.09 -19.12
C GLY A 458 0.78 0.81 -20.39
N ILE A 459 -0.42 1.40 -20.36
CA ILE A 459 -0.97 2.17 -21.47
C ILE A 459 -0.56 3.64 -21.35
N SER A 460 -0.05 4.20 -22.44
CA SER A 460 0.30 5.63 -22.48
C SER A 460 -0.94 6.51 -22.57
N VAL A 461 -0.86 7.69 -21.95
CA VAL A 461 -1.98 8.63 -21.88
C VAL A 461 -1.70 9.86 -22.73
N GLU A 462 -2.72 10.31 -23.46
CA GLU A 462 -2.80 11.61 -24.10
C GLU A 462 -3.97 12.38 -23.48
N PHE A 463 -3.72 13.60 -23.00
CA PHE A 463 -4.75 14.44 -22.41
C PHE A 463 -5.44 15.27 -23.50
N GLU A 464 -6.73 15.04 -23.73
CA GLU A 464 -7.51 15.84 -24.69
C GLU A 464 -7.50 17.32 -24.27
N GLY A 465 -7.03 18.20 -25.15
CA GLY A 465 -6.86 19.64 -24.85
C GLY A 465 -5.71 19.98 -23.90
N GLY A 466 -4.89 18.99 -23.50
CA GLY A 466 -3.80 19.14 -22.55
C GLY A 466 -4.23 19.05 -21.08
N VAL A 467 -3.30 18.71 -20.18
CA VAL A 467 -3.61 18.49 -18.75
C VAL A 467 -4.25 19.71 -18.07
N GLY A 468 -3.96 20.93 -18.54
CA GLY A 468 -4.52 22.16 -17.99
C GLY A 468 -6.04 22.29 -18.15
N ALA A 469 -6.64 21.52 -19.07
CA ALA A 469 -8.10 21.45 -19.25
C ALA A 469 -8.80 20.63 -18.17
N PHE A 470 -8.07 19.87 -17.35
CA PHE A 470 -8.63 18.94 -16.36
C PHE A 470 -8.86 19.65 -15.02
N ARG A 471 -10.00 19.38 -14.37
CA ARG A 471 -10.28 19.92 -13.02
C ARG A 471 -9.23 19.52 -11.99
N GLU A 472 -8.66 18.31 -12.13
CA GLU A 472 -7.66 17.73 -11.22
C GLU A 472 -6.21 17.97 -11.69
N ALA A 473 -5.97 18.93 -12.60
CA ALA A 473 -4.66 19.17 -13.21
C ALA A 473 -3.50 19.26 -12.22
N SER A 474 -3.68 19.96 -11.09
CA SER A 474 -2.63 20.12 -10.07
C SER A 474 -2.23 18.78 -9.46
N SER A 475 -3.18 17.92 -9.10
CA SER A 475 -2.88 16.60 -8.53
C SER A 475 -2.26 15.65 -9.58
N ILE A 476 -2.75 15.69 -10.82
CA ILE A 476 -2.16 14.91 -11.93
C ILE A 476 -0.70 15.31 -12.15
N ILE A 477 -0.41 16.62 -12.20
CA ILE A 477 0.95 17.15 -12.33
C ILE A 477 1.80 16.70 -11.13
N ALA A 478 1.30 16.86 -9.90
CA ALA A 478 2.04 16.49 -8.69
C ALA A 478 2.44 15.01 -8.70
N HIS A 479 1.52 14.10 -9.02
CA HIS A 479 1.82 12.66 -9.11
C HIS A 479 2.80 12.33 -10.25
N SER A 480 2.69 13.02 -11.39
CA SER A 480 3.62 12.84 -12.50
C SER A 480 5.04 13.26 -12.13
N VAL A 481 5.24 14.44 -11.55
CA VAL A 481 6.58 14.94 -11.18
C VAL A 481 7.15 14.25 -9.93
N ALA A 482 6.29 13.70 -9.08
CA ALA A 482 6.67 12.87 -7.94
C ALA A 482 7.15 11.47 -8.32
N GLY A 483 6.98 11.04 -9.58
CA GLY A 483 7.30 9.67 -9.99
C GLY A 483 6.35 8.60 -9.45
N ASN A 484 5.13 8.99 -9.05
CA ASN A 484 4.11 8.02 -8.60
C ASN A 484 3.54 7.24 -9.78
N TYR A 485 3.33 7.90 -10.93
CA TYR A 485 2.99 7.22 -12.17
C TYR A 485 4.22 6.58 -12.82
N HIS A 486 4.11 5.30 -13.16
CA HIS A 486 5.14 4.48 -13.77
C HIS A 486 5.28 4.64 -15.29
N THR A 487 4.23 5.13 -15.96
CA THR A 487 4.12 5.27 -17.42
C THR A 487 3.35 6.53 -17.84
N VAL A 488 2.43 7.04 -17.01
CA VAL A 488 1.76 8.32 -17.28
C VAL A 488 2.76 9.48 -17.10
N GLU A 489 2.79 10.36 -18.11
CA GLU A 489 3.62 11.57 -18.12
C GLU A 489 2.80 12.81 -18.47
N VAL A 490 3.20 13.93 -17.89
CA VAL A 490 2.74 15.26 -18.27
C VAL A 490 3.85 15.96 -19.02
N GLU A 491 3.54 16.46 -20.21
CA GLU A 491 4.46 17.23 -21.05
C GLU A 491 5.08 18.41 -20.27
N PRO A 492 6.41 18.60 -20.30
CA PRO A 492 7.06 19.67 -19.55
C PRO A 492 6.50 21.07 -19.85
N GLY A 493 6.13 21.33 -21.10
CA GLY A 493 5.51 22.59 -21.50
C GLY A 493 4.19 22.88 -20.76
N ALA A 494 3.40 21.84 -20.47
CA ALA A 494 2.16 21.99 -19.72
C ALA A 494 2.40 22.26 -18.23
N VAL A 495 3.46 21.67 -17.65
CA VAL A 495 3.88 21.99 -16.28
C VAL A 495 4.36 23.45 -16.18
N HIS A 496 5.15 23.93 -17.16
CA HIS A 496 5.55 25.34 -17.22
C HIS A 496 4.36 26.29 -17.39
N ALA A 497 3.38 25.95 -18.23
CA ALA A 497 2.14 26.71 -18.37
C ALA A 497 1.38 26.79 -17.04
N PHE A 498 1.24 25.66 -16.32
CA PHE A 498 0.63 25.62 -14.99
C PHE A 498 1.34 26.56 -13.99
N ILE A 499 2.68 26.56 -13.98
CA ILE A 499 3.47 27.45 -13.11
C ILE A 499 3.21 28.93 -13.44
N ALA A 500 3.08 29.28 -14.73
CA ALA A 500 2.84 30.64 -15.18
C ALA A 500 1.42 31.12 -14.87
N GLU A 501 0.42 30.26 -15.08
CA GLU A 501 -1.01 30.58 -14.88
C GLU A 501 -1.44 30.54 -13.42
N ARG A 502 -0.82 29.67 -12.60
CA ARG A 502 -1.19 29.43 -11.19
C ARG A 502 0.00 29.61 -10.24
N GLY A 503 0.73 30.70 -10.41
CA GLY A 503 2.00 30.94 -9.73
C GLY A 503 1.94 31.00 -8.19
N ASP A 504 0.76 31.21 -7.60
CA ASP A 504 0.47 31.24 -6.16
C ASP A 504 -0.01 29.88 -5.60
N HIS A 505 -0.28 28.90 -6.47
CA HIS A 505 -0.69 27.58 -6.05
C HIS A 505 0.48 26.86 -5.36
N PRO A 506 0.28 26.15 -4.22
CA PRO A 506 1.41 25.57 -3.47
C PRO A 506 2.30 24.63 -4.29
N LEU A 507 1.71 23.82 -5.18
CA LEU A 507 2.49 23.00 -6.13
C LEU A 507 3.37 23.84 -7.07
N ALA A 508 2.86 24.97 -7.58
CA ALA A 508 3.64 25.84 -8.46
C ALA A 508 4.84 26.44 -7.71
N ILE A 509 4.69 26.75 -6.42
CA ILE A 509 5.77 27.22 -5.56
C ILE A 509 6.86 26.14 -5.43
N TYR A 510 6.49 24.89 -5.13
CA TYR A 510 7.44 23.76 -5.11
C TYR A 510 8.17 23.58 -6.44
N LEU A 511 7.45 23.65 -7.57
CA LEU A 511 8.03 23.52 -8.91
C LEU A 511 9.02 24.65 -9.21
N LYS A 512 8.67 25.90 -8.87
CA LYS A 512 9.56 27.07 -9.03
C LYS A 512 10.82 26.91 -8.21
N ASP A 513 10.69 26.51 -6.94
CA ASP A 513 11.82 26.32 -6.04
C ASP A 513 12.74 25.19 -6.53
N ALA A 514 12.18 24.07 -7.00
CA ALA A 514 12.96 22.97 -7.56
C ALA A 514 13.71 23.38 -8.84
N LEU A 515 13.07 24.14 -9.75
CA LEU A 515 13.72 24.66 -10.96
C LEU A 515 14.84 25.67 -10.62
N ALA A 516 14.62 26.55 -9.64
CA ALA A 516 15.65 27.48 -9.18
C ALA A 516 16.86 26.76 -8.55
N VAL A 517 16.61 25.73 -7.73
CA VAL A 517 17.67 24.85 -7.21
C VAL A 517 18.44 24.20 -8.35
N ALA A 518 17.74 23.58 -9.31
CA ALA A 518 18.37 22.91 -10.46
C ALA A 518 19.26 23.83 -11.31
N LEU A 519 18.95 25.13 -11.39
CA LEU A 519 19.73 26.12 -12.13
C LEU A 519 20.97 26.62 -11.41
N ALA A 520 20.98 26.66 -10.07
CA ALA A 520 21.97 27.40 -9.30
C ALA A 520 22.83 26.56 -8.34
N TRP A 521 22.44 25.31 -8.07
CA TRP A 521 23.10 24.50 -7.03
C TRP A 521 24.61 24.29 -7.26
N GLU A 522 25.08 24.21 -8.50
CA GLU A 522 26.51 23.99 -8.80
C GLU A 522 27.39 25.17 -8.35
N SER A 523 26.85 26.39 -8.41
CA SER A 523 27.53 27.63 -8.02
C SER A 523 27.14 28.14 -6.64
N ALA A 524 26.19 27.48 -5.97
CA ALA A 524 25.68 27.93 -4.68
C ALA A 524 26.78 27.85 -3.60
N PRO A 525 26.93 28.89 -2.75
CA PRO A 525 27.87 28.83 -1.63
C PRO A 525 27.53 27.69 -0.67
N LEU A 526 28.59 27.01 -0.20
CA LEU A 526 28.46 25.96 0.80
C LEU A 526 28.30 26.55 2.21
N ARG A 527 27.24 26.14 2.91
CA ARG A 527 27.01 26.44 4.32
C ARG A 527 27.30 25.20 5.17
N VAL A 528 28.16 25.35 6.20
CA VAL A 528 28.51 24.24 7.09
C VAL A 528 27.35 23.96 8.05
N ALA A 529 26.58 22.91 7.76
CA ALA A 529 25.55 22.36 8.65
C ALA A 529 25.38 20.85 8.35
N ASN A 530 24.88 20.09 9.34
CA ASN A 530 24.71 18.63 9.26
C ASN A 530 23.35 18.19 8.69
N GLU A 531 22.49 19.15 8.35
CA GLU A 531 21.14 18.94 7.81
C GLU A 531 21.11 19.08 6.28
N TYR A 532 20.02 18.64 5.66
CA TYR A 532 19.72 19.02 4.28
C TYR A 532 19.27 20.48 4.21
N SER A 533 19.64 21.16 3.13
CA SER A 533 19.23 22.54 2.89
C SER A 533 17.76 22.62 2.55
N ARG A 534 17.13 23.72 2.99
CA ARG A 534 15.78 24.13 2.57
C ARG A 534 15.88 25.40 1.75
N PHE A 535 15.05 25.51 0.71
CA PHE A 535 15.06 26.65 -0.21
C PHE A 535 13.65 27.15 -0.52
N GLY A 536 13.56 28.47 -0.74
CA GLY A 536 12.39 29.13 -1.30
C GLY A 536 11.18 29.20 -0.36
N GLU A 537 10.06 29.66 -0.93
CA GLU A 537 8.80 29.87 -0.20
C GLU A 537 8.15 28.54 0.21
N SER A 538 8.32 27.49 -0.60
CA SER A 538 7.82 26.15 -0.26
C SER A 538 8.63 25.47 0.86
N SER A 539 9.76 26.04 1.27
CA SER A 539 10.74 25.39 2.14
C SER A 539 11.18 24.02 1.62
N LEU A 540 11.34 23.90 0.29
CA LEU A 540 11.76 22.67 -0.40
C LEU A 540 13.07 22.16 0.19
N GLU A 541 13.03 20.95 0.78
CA GLU A 541 14.22 20.28 1.27
C GLU A 541 14.96 19.58 0.12
N ILE A 542 16.26 19.84 -0.01
CA ILE A 542 17.12 19.28 -1.07
C ILE A 542 17.62 17.91 -0.60
N SER A 543 16.73 16.92 -0.62
CA SER A 543 16.96 15.56 -0.10
C SER A 543 16.12 14.51 -0.82
N PHE A 544 16.25 13.26 -0.38
CA PHE A 544 15.44 12.11 -0.83
C PHE A 544 13.92 12.34 -0.77
N LYS A 545 13.44 13.28 0.07
CA LYS A 545 12.00 13.59 0.19
C LYS A 545 11.37 14.03 -1.13
N PHE A 546 12.15 14.72 -1.97
CA PHE A 546 11.70 15.34 -3.22
C PHE A 546 12.56 14.88 -4.42
N GLU A 547 13.10 13.67 -4.36
CA GLU A 547 14.05 13.13 -5.34
C GLU A 547 13.56 13.29 -6.79
N ASP A 548 12.37 12.76 -7.10
CA ASP A 548 11.84 12.75 -8.46
C ASP A 548 11.44 14.16 -8.95
N LEU A 549 10.97 15.03 -8.06
CA LEU A 549 10.73 16.44 -8.38
C LEU A 549 12.03 17.15 -8.76
N LEU A 550 13.12 16.93 -8.01
CA LEU A 550 14.42 17.52 -8.29
C LEU A 550 15.03 16.96 -9.58
N ILE A 551 14.86 15.66 -9.85
CA ILE A 551 15.28 15.05 -11.13
C ILE A 551 14.50 15.66 -12.29
N TRP A 552 13.17 15.78 -12.17
CA TRP A 552 12.34 16.44 -13.17
C TRP A 552 12.82 17.88 -13.41
N ALA A 553 13.15 18.63 -12.36
CA ALA A 553 13.66 19.99 -12.47
C ALA A 553 15.01 20.04 -13.20
N VAL A 554 15.96 19.15 -12.86
CA VAL A 554 17.27 19.06 -13.55
C VAL A 554 17.11 18.76 -15.05
N LEU A 555 16.14 17.92 -15.43
CA LEU A 555 15.88 17.59 -16.83
C LEU A 555 15.27 18.76 -17.62
N ASN A 556 14.53 19.66 -16.96
CA ASN A 556 13.71 20.68 -17.61
C ASN A 556 14.14 22.13 -17.34
N ALA A 557 15.12 22.36 -16.45
CA ALA A 557 15.60 23.68 -16.06
C ALA A 557 16.07 24.55 -17.23
N ALA A 558 16.68 23.96 -18.27
CA ALA A 558 17.13 24.71 -19.45
C ALA A 558 15.97 25.37 -20.21
N ASN A 559 14.78 24.76 -20.21
CA ASN A 559 13.57 25.31 -20.83
C ASN A 559 12.92 26.42 -19.97
N ALA A 560 13.28 26.49 -18.68
CA ALA A 560 12.74 27.47 -17.73
C ALA A 560 13.43 28.85 -17.80
N GLN A 561 14.68 28.92 -18.30
CA GLN A 561 15.46 30.17 -18.37
C GLN A 561 14.81 31.27 -19.23
N THR A 562 13.91 30.90 -20.13
CA THR A 562 13.13 31.83 -20.96
C THR A 562 11.87 32.37 -20.27
N SER A 563 11.53 31.90 -19.07
CA SER A 563 10.33 32.31 -18.32
C SER A 563 10.69 33.21 -17.14
N SER A 564 10.11 34.42 -17.06
CA SER A 564 10.32 35.42 -16.01
C SER A 564 9.68 35.06 -14.66
N VAL A 565 9.53 33.77 -14.35
CA VAL A 565 8.60 33.23 -13.34
C VAL A 565 9.32 32.50 -12.19
N LEU A 566 10.65 32.45 -12.22
CA LEU A 566 11.47 31.75 -11.23
C LEU A 566 11.81 32.65 -10.03
N ASN A 567 11.86 32.06 -8.84
CA ASN A 567 12.43 32.70 -7.65
C ASN A 567 13.91 32.99 -7.88
N SER A 568 14.42 34.13 -7.38
CA SER A 568 15.81 34.54 -7.63
C SER A 568 16.79 33.47 -7.12
N PRO A 569 17.59 32.84 -7.99
CA PRO A 569 18.53 31.79 -7.59
C PRO A 569 19.68 32.32 -6.73
N GLU A 570 19.85 33.65 -6.63
CA GLU A 570 20.97 34.32 -5.96
C GLU A 570 20.98 34.12 -4.43
N SER A 571 19.87 33.68 -3.82
CA SER A 571 19.75 33.43 -2.38
C SER A 571 20.06 31.99 -1.96
N LEU A 572 20.29 31.08 -2.91
CA LEU A 572 20.50 29.67 -2.61
C LEU A 572 21.84 29.45 -1.89
N SER A 573 21.80 28.82 -0.72
CA SER A 573 22.99 28.29 -0.04
C SER A 573 22.76 26.82 0.31
N ILE A 574 23.74 25.96 0.03
CA ILE A 574 23.57 24.52 0.18
C ILE A 574 24.54 23.89 1.17
N THR A 575 24.09 22.89 1.92
CA THR A 575 24.97 22.10 2.79
C THR A 575 25.77 21.08 1.98
N PRO A 576 26.90 20.56 2.50
CA PRO A 576 27.64 19.49 1.85
C PRO A 576 26.76 18.27 1.53
N ALA A 577 25.88 17.87 2.44
CA ALA A 577 24.95 16.76 2.24
C ALA A 577 24.00 16.99 1.03
N SER A 578 23.49 18.21 0.89
CA SER A 578 22.62 18.60 -0.23
C SER A 578 23.39 18.70 -1.55
N TYR A 579 24.62 19.19 -1.51
CA TYR A 579 25.51 19.24 -2.67
C TYR A 579 25.80 17.84 -3.21
N ASP A 580 26.24 16.93 -2.32
CA ASP A 580 26.51 15.54 -2.67
C ASP A 580 25.25 14.84 -3.19
N TYR A 581 24.09 15.16 -2.64
CA TYR A 581 22.83 14.65 -3.12
C TYR A 581 22.49 15.13 -4.54
N MET A 582 22.60 16.43 -4.81
CA MET A 582 22.38 16.99 -6.15
C MET A 582 23.37 16.45 -7.20
N GLN A 583 24.62 16.18 -6.82
CA GLN A 583 25.58 15.50 -7.70
C GLN A 583 25.09 14.10 -8.12
N ARG A 584 24.53 13.33 -7.18
CA ARG A 584 23.92 12.02 -7.50
C ARG A 584 22.73 12.18 -8.43
N LEU A 585 21.82 13.13 -8.14
CA LEU A 585 20.64 13.37 -8.98
C LEU A 585 20.99 13.80 -10.40
N LYS A 586 22.04 14.60 -10.58
CA LYS A 586 22.55 14.96 -11.92
C LYS A 586 22.95 13.71 -12.72
N ALA A 587 23.61 12.73 -12.10
CA ALA A 587 23.97 11.47 -12.75
C ALA A 587 22.73 10.63 -13.11
N SER A 588 21.75 10.54 -12.19
CA SER A 588 20.46 9.87 -12.43
C SER A 588 19.69 10.51 -13.58
N ALA A 589 19.54 11.84 -13.57
CA ALA A 589 18.91 12.61 -14.64
C ALA A 589 19.61 12.39 -15.99
N TYR A 590 20.95 12.42 -16.02
CA TYR A 590 21.70 12.14 -17.25
C TYR A 590 21.43 10.73 -17.80
N ARG A 591 21.33 9.72 -16.93
CA ARG A 591 21.00 8.34 -17.34
C ARG A 591 19.61 8.27 -17.95
N VAL A 592 18.61 8.86 -17.30
CA VAL A 592 17.23 8.93 -17.81
C VAL A 592 17.19 9.62 -19.17
N LYS A 593 17.83 10.79 -19.29
CA LYS A 593 17.93 11.53 -20.55
C LYS A 593 18.52 10.70 -21.68
N ARG A 594 19.58 9.94 -21.42
CA ARG A 594 20.19 9.04 -22.41
C ARG A 594 19.25 7.93 -22.87
N ILE A 595 18.43 7.38 -21.98
CA ILE A 595 17.43 6.37 -22.34
C ILE A 595 16.35 7.00 -23.23
N LEU A 596 15.79 8.15 -22.82
CA LEU A 596 14.77 8.86 -23.59
C LEU A 596 15.26 9.29 -24.99
N GLN A 597 16.55 9.59 -25.14
CA GLN A 597 17.18 9.94 -26.42
C GLN A 597 17.59 8.72 -27.26
N SER A 598 17.56 7.51 -26.70
CA SER A 598 17.95 6.31 -27.44
C SER A 598 16.86 5.96 -28.44
N THR A 599 17.23 5.86 -29.72
CA THR A 599 16.33 5.36 -30.75
C THR A 599 16.10 3.87 -30.50
N PRO A 600 14.85 3.38 -30.42
CA PRO A 600 14.60 1.95 -30.33
C PRO A 600 15.18 1.28 -31.58
N LYS A 601 15.95 0.21 -31.36
CA LYS A 601 16.53 -0.60 -32.44
C LYS A 601 15.51 -1.52 -33.06
#